data_AF-A0A5E4RDY1-F1
#
_entry.id   AF-A0A5E4RDY1-F1
#
_cell.length_a   1.000
_cell.length_b   1.000
_cell.length_c   1.000
_cell.angle_alpha   90.00
_cell.angle_beta   90.00
_cell.angle_gamma   90.00
#
_symmetry.space_group_name_H-M   'P 1'
#
loop_
_entity.id
_entity.type
_entity.pdbx_description
1 polymer ?
#
loop_
_entity_poly.entity_id
_entity_poly.type
_entity_poly.pdbx_seq_one_letter_code
_entity_poly.pdbx_strand_id
1 'polypeptide(L)'
;MNATSQNLTHTNSNPIQGGLPQLQMTTETTYHAMPYNLDAGPGFYFTSLEDYTAKMDGLTDRWGAPVEEVELQLVDGTDGEGQLFAALGISQASLETWFDTVVDLDEHEQAALFYLVGDAGYSLADALDKIDDVMLQEGAMEDVGEEMFNELYLHEVPEHLHAYLDSSRWVNDCRLNGDFSEFQFDHKDWTVTNANGI
;
A
#
# COMPACT_ATOMS: atom_id res chain seq x y z
N MET A 1 -22.36 42.12 -53.94
CA MET A 1 -20.97 41.96 -54.39
C MET A 1 -20.10 41.94 -53.14
N ASN A 2 -19.59 40.76 -52.78
CA ASN A 2 -18.80 40.55 -51.56
C ASN A 2 -17.44 41.24 -51.68
N ALA A 3 -17.10 42.04 -50.67
CA ALA A 3 -15.78 42.61 -50.51
C ALA A 3 -14.83 41.54 -49.95
N THR A 4 -13.92 41.10 -50.81
CA THR A 4 -12.71 40.37 -50.44
C THR A 4 -11.71 41.39 -49.89
N SER A 5 -11.28 41.22 -48.63
CA SER A 5 -10.06 41.87 -48.14
C SER A 5 -9.10 40.79 -47.66
N GLN A 6 -7.97 40.72 -48.38
CA GLN A 6 -6.83 39.86 -48.09
C GLN A 6 -5.98 40.49 -46.98
N ASN A 7 -5.73 39.69 -45.95
CA ASN A 7 -4.44 39.38 -45.32
C ASN A 7 -3.35 40.47 -45.31
N LEU A 8 -3.02 40.96 -44.11
CA LEU A 8 -1.68 41.44 -43.76
C LEU A 8 -1.31 40.87 -42.38
N THR A 9 -0.20 40.14 -42.43
CA THR A 9 0.51 39.40 -41.40
C THR A 9 0.88 40.22 -40.16
N HIS A 10 0.72 39.62 -38.97
CA HIS A 10 1.71 39.72 -37.89
C HIS A 10 1.85 38.35 -37.23
N THR A 11 2.96 37.68 -37.55
CA THR A 11 3.48 36.52 -36.83
C THR A 11 3.92 36.96 -35.45
N ASN A 12 3.32 36.42 -34.39
CA ASN A 12 3.93 36.43 -33.08
C ASN A 12 4.23 34.99 -32.70
N SER A 13 5.50 34.62 -32.94
CA SER A 13 6.08 33.35 -32.57
C SER A 13 6.31 33.33 -31.06
N ASN A 14 5.66 32.42 -30.35
CA ASN A 14 6.20 31.96 -29.07
C ASN A 14 5.72 30.54 -28.73
N PRO A 15 6.53 29.50 -28.99
CA PRO A 15 6.32 28.19 -28.38
C PRO A 15 7.50 27.89 -27.44
N ILE A 16 7.38 28.28 -26.18
CA ILE A 16 8.12 27.62 -25.08
C ILE A 16 7.14 27.44 -23.93
N GLN A 17 6.31 26.39 -24.04
CA GLN A 17 5.78 25.69 -22.88
C GLN A 17 6.06 24.20 -23.09
N GLY A 18 7.35 23.86 -23.08
CA GLY A 18 7.76 22.51 -22.71
C GLY A 18 7.87 22.50 -21.20
N GLY A 19 6.82 22.02 -20.53
CA GLY A 19 6.94 21.63 -19.12
C GLY A 19 8.10 20.65 -19.03
N LEU A 20 9.00 20.87 -18.07
CA LEU A 20 10.00 19.87 -17.70
C LEU A 20 9.24 18.56 -17.46
N PRO A 21 9.62 17.44 -18.10
CA PRO A 21 9.07 16.16 -17.69
C PRO A 21 9.40 16.00 -16.21
N GLN A 22 8.37 15.91 -15.36
CA GLN A 22 8.58 15.42 -14.01
C GLN A 22 9.20 14.04 -14.17
N LEU A 23 10.45 13.93 -13.73
CA LEU A 23 11.11 12.63 -13.57
C LEU A 23 10.25 11.86 -12.59
N GLN A 24 9.46 10.90 -13.10
CA GLN A 24 8.93 9.85 -12.28
C GLN A 24 10.15 9.07 -11.80
N MET A 25 10.58 9.32 -10.56
CA MET A 25 11.57 8.49 -9.91
C MET A 25 10.90 7.14 -9.66
N THR A 26 10.98 6.24 -10.64
CA THR A 26 10.88 4.81 -10.35
C THR A 26 12.17 4.46 -9.62
N THR A 27 12.17 4.63 -8.30
CA THR A 27 13.19 4.00 -7.45
C THR A 27 12.98 2.51 -7.59
N GLU A 28 13.93 1.83 -8.24
CA GLU A 28 13.92 0.37 -8.32
C GLU A 28 14.01 -0.18 -6.89
N THR A 29 12.97 -0.91 -6.47
CA THR A 29 12.90 -1.48 -5.11
C THR A 29 14.06 -2.44 -4.91
N THR A 30 14.90 -2.14 -3.91
CA THR A 30 16.14 -2.88 -3.64
C THR A 30 16.05 -3.52 -2.27
N TYR A 31 16.48 -4.77 -2.23
CA TYR A 31 16.50 -5.59 -1.03
C TYR A 31 17.94 -5.96 -0.68
N HIS A 32 18.17 -6.25 0.60
CA HIS A 32 19.45 -6.71 1.11
C HIS A 32 19.26 -8.00 1.90
N ALA A 33 20.08 -9.02 1.58
CA ALA A 33 20.14 -10.28 2.31
C ALA A 33 21.41 -10.29 3.16
N MET A 34 21.25 -10.20 4.48
CA MET A 34 22.35 -10.21 5.45
C MET A 34 22.50 -11.61 6.07
N PRO A 35 23.64 -12.29 5.88
CA PRO A 35 23.91 -13.59 6.51
C PRO A 35 23.93 -13.48 8.02
N TYR A 36 23.29 -14.41 8.72
CA TYR A 36 23.50 -14.55 10.16
C TYR A 36 24.93 -15.03 10.49
N ASN A 37 25.53 -15.80 9.58
CA ASN A 37 26.94 -16.14 9.67
C ASN A 37 27.81 -14.95 9.24
N LEU A 38 28.28 -14.17 10.22
CA LEU A 38 29.12 -12.99 9.99
C LEU A 38 30.44 -13.28 9.26
N ASP A 39 30.88 -14.55 9.21
CA ASP A 39 32.06 -14.94 8.45
C ASP A 39 31.83 -14.99 6.94
N ALA A 40 30.57 -14.98 6.49
CA ALA A 40 30.19 -14.91 5.08
C ALA A 40 30.28 -13.48 4.49
N GLY A 41 30.61 -12.48 5.32
CA GLY A 41 30.76 -11.10 4.89
C GLY A 41 29.46 -10.29 4.99
N PRO A 42 29.38 -9.15 4.28
CA PRO A 42 28.30 -8.17 4.47
C PRO A 42 26.96 -8.57 3.87
N GLY A 43 26.87 -9.69 3.14
CA GLY A 43 25.68 -10.08 2.39
C GLY A 43 25.66 -9.57 0.96
N PHE A 44 24.46 -9.48 0.38
CA PHE A 44 24.27 -9.03 -1.00
C PHE A 44 22.95 -8.29 -1.18
N TYR A 45 22.95 -7.37 -2.15
CA TYR A 45 21.74 -6.68 -2.61
C TYR A 45 21.09 -7.46 -3.77
N PHE A 46 19.78 -7.36 -3.91
CA PHE A 46 19.02 -7.96 -5.01
C PHE A 46 17.76 -7.16 -5.32
N THR A 47 17.20 -7.35 -6.52
CA THR A 47 15.96 -6.68 -6.97
C THR A 47 14.88 -7.65 -7.45
N SER A 48 15.18 -8.95 -7.55
CA SER A 48 14.23 -9.99 -7.94
C SER A 48 14.49 -11.32 -7.24
N LEU A 49 13.48 -12.20 -7.25
CA LEU A 49 13.60 -13.55 -6.71
C LEU A 49 14.66 -14.40 -7.45
N GLU A 50 14.79 -14.23 -8.78
CA GLU A 50 15.81 -14.92 -9.58
C GLU A 50 17.23 -14.49 -9.15
N ASP A 51 17.46 -13.19 -9.00
CA ASP A 51 18.74 -12.64 -8.57
C ASP A 51 19.07 -13.04 -7.12
N TYR A 52 18.07 -13.04 -6.24
CA TYR A 52 18.21 -13.56 -4.88
C TYR A 52 18.67 -15.02 -4.88
N THR A 53 17.97 -15.88 -5.64
CA THR A 53 18.25 -17.33 -5.68
C THR A 53 19.65 -17.60 -6.22
N ALA A 54 20.03 -16.94 -7.31
CA ALA A 54 21.36 -17.09 -7.91
C ALA A 54 22.48 -16.66 -6.96
N LYS A 55 22.28 -15.57 -6.19
CA LYS A 55 23.26 -15.07 -5.22
C LYS A 55 23.31 -15.93 -3.96
N MET A 56 22.17 -16.44 -3.50
CA MET A 56 22.09 -17.34 -2.35
C MET A 56 22.81 -18.67 -2.60
N ASP A 57 22.65 -19.26 -3.79
CA ASP A 57 23.34 -20.50 -4.19
C ASP A 57 24.88 -20.36 -4.19
N GLY A 58 25.38 -19.15 -4.48
CA GLY A 58 26.81 -18.84 -4.48
C GLY A 58 27.35 -18.38 -3.12
N LEU A 59 26.49 -18.15 -2.13
CA LEU A 59 26.88 -17.56 -0.85
C LEU A 59 27.53 -18.63 0.05
N THR A 60 28.81 -18.44 0.33
CA THR A 60 29.60 -19.33 1.20
C THR A 60 30.33 -18.55 2.28
N ASP A 61 30.59 -19.20 3.40
CA ASP A 61 31.43 -18.66 4.46
C ASP A 61 32.92 -18.71 4.09
N ARG A 62 33.78 -18.18 4.97
CA ARG A 62 35.24 -18.21 4.78
C ARG A 62 35.87 -19.60 4.63
N TRP A 63 35.15 -20.66 5.00
CA TRP A 63 35.57 -22.05 4.88
C TRP A 63 35.01 -22.73 3.63
N GLY A 64 34.22 -22.01 2.83
CA GLY A 64 33.54 -22.52 1.64
C GLY A 64 32.29 -23.34 1.94
N ALA A 65 31.76 -23.27 3.17
CA ALA A 65 30.48 -23.89 3.51
C ALA A 65 29.33 -22.98 3.05
N PRO A 66 28.23 -23.53 2.50
CA PRO A 66 27.08 -22.72 2.11
C PRO A 66 26.47 -22.01 3.31
N VAL A 67 26.03 -20.78 3.12
CA VAL A 67 25.21 -20.07 4.12
C VAL A 67 23.78 -20.59 4.03
N GLU A 68 23.20 -20.96 5.17
CA GLU A 68 21.84 -21.50 5.22
C GLU A 68 20.78 -20.41 5.38
N GLU A 69 21.05 -19.40 6.23
CA GLU A 69 20.04 -18.41 6.63
C GLU A 69 20.53 -16.97 6.46
N VAL A 70 19.60 -16.11 6.04
CA VAL A 70 19.79 -14.66 5.88
C VAL A 70 18.62 -13.90 6.49
N GLU A 71 18.90 -12.70 7.01
CA GLU A 71 17.91 -11.68 7.31
C GLU A 71 17.65 -10.87 6.04
N LEU A 72 16.37 -10.60 5.74
CA LEU A 72 15.97 -9.81 4.57
C LEU A 72 15.54 -8.41 5.01
N GLN A 73 15.98 -7.42 4.25
CA GLN A 73 15.63 -6.02 4.48
C GLN A 73 15.27 -5.37 3.15
N LEU A 74 14.19 -4.58 3.13
CA LEU A 74 13.91 -3.64 2.04
C LEU A 74 14.70 -2.36 2.34
N VAL A 75 15.65 -2.02 1.47
CA VAL A 75 16.58 -0.88 1.69
C VAL A 75 16.19 0.35 0.90
N ASP A 76 15.64 0.16 -0.30
CA ASP A 76 15.13 1.23 -1.16
C ASP A 76 13.77 0.79 -1.70
N GLY A 77 12.78 1.67 -1.64
CA GLY A 77 11.41 1.44 -2.08
C GLY A 77 10.50 2.59 -1.62
N THR A 78 9.21 2.48 -1.86
CA THR A 78 8.22 3.41 -1.31
C THR A 78 8.02 3.19 0.19
N ASP A 79 7.47 4.19 0.88
CA ASP A 79 7.17 4.06 2.31
C ASP A 79 6.11 2.97 2.56
N GLY A 80 5.09 2.87 1.71
CA GLY A 80 4.12 1.77 1.71
C GLY A 80 4.75 0.39 1.52
N GLU A 81 5.65 0.22 0.53
CA GLU A 81 6.37 -1.05 0.33
C GLU A 81 7.18 -1.44 1.57
N GLY A 82 7.90 -0.48 2.16
CA GLY A 82 8.69 -0.70 3.38
C GLY A 82 7.82 -1.07 4.59
N GLN A 83 6.70 -0.37 4.79
CA GLN A 83 5.73 -0.67 5.85
C GLN A 83 5.12 -2.05 5.69
N LEU A 84 4.72 -2.40 4.46
CA LEU A 84 4.12 -3.69 4.15
C LEU A 84 5.14 -4.82 4.34
N PHE A 85 6.35 -4.70 3.78
CA PHE A 85 7.41 -5.70 3.92
C PHE A 85 7.72 -6.00 5.40
N ALA A 86 7.76 -4.96 6.23
CA ALA A 86 7.97 -5.09 7.67
C ALA A 86 6.78 -5.72 8.39
N ALA A 87 5.55 -5.28 8.09
CA ALA A 87 4.33 -5.79 8.72
C ALA A 87 4.09 -7.28 8.42
N LEU A 88 4.35 -7.69 7.19
CA LEU A 88 4.20 -9.09 6.76
C LEU A 88 5.32 -10.01 7.28
N GLY A 89 6.39 -9.44 7.85
CA GLY A 89 7.52 -10.20 8.37
C GLY A 89 8.18 -11.06 7.29
N ILE A 90 8.41 -10.47 6.10
CA ILE A 90 8.93 -11.22 4.96
C ILE A 90 10.30 -11.82 5.30
N SER A 91 10.41 -13.13 5.07
CA SER A 91 11.59 -13.95 5.36
C SER A 91 11.94 -14.77 4.13
N GLN A 92 13.05 -15.52 4.18
CA GLN A 92 13.43 -16.43 3.09
C GLN A 92 12.31 -17.40 2.69
N ALA A 93 11.47 -17.83 3.65
CA ALA A 93 10.36 -18.75 3.39
C ALA A 93 9.14 -18.10 2.73
N SER A 94 8.97 -16.77 2.88
CA SER A 94 7.83 -16.02 2.33
C SER A 94 8.24 -15.06 1.21
N LEU A 95 9.53 -15.03 0.84
CA LEU A 95 10.05 -14.15 -0.21
C LEU A 95 9.46 -14.46 -1.59
N GLU A 96 9.19 -15.74 -1.88
CA GLU A 96 8.50 -16.14 -3.11
C GLU A 96 7.10 -15.51 -3.18
N THR A 97 6.30 -15.64 -2.13
CA THR A 97 4.97 -15.01 -2.03
C THR A 97 5.03 -13.48 -2.14
N TRP A 98 6.08 -12.86 -1.59
CA TRP A 98 6.27 -11.42 -1.73
C TRP A 98 6.38 -11.01 -3.20
N PHE A 99 7.27 -11.65 -3.97
CA PHE A 99 7.46 -11.30 -5.38
C PHE A 99 6.36 -11.77 -6.32
N ASP A 100 5.80 -12.96 -6.07
CA ASP A 100 4.81 -13.57 -6.97
C ASP A 100 3.38 -13.08 -6.73
N THR A 101 3.13 -12.39 -5.62
CA THR A 101 1.78 -11.98 -5.24
C THR A 101 1.75 -10.57 -4.67
N VAL A 102 2.46 -10.32 -3.57
CA VAL A 102 2.27 -9.08 -2.79
C VAL A 102 2.68 -7.83 -3.56
N VAL A 103 3.78 -7.87 -4.31
CA VAL A 103 4.26 -6.73 -5.11
C VAL A 103 3.27 -6.30 -6.20
N ASP A 104 2.47 -7.24 -6.71
CA ASP A 104 1.52 -6.99 -7.80
C ASP A 104 0.12 -6.56 -7.31
N LEU A 105 -0.12 -6.60 -5.99
CA LEU A 105 -1.37 -6.12 -5.39
C LEU A 105 -1.54 -4.62 -5.62
N ASP A 106 -2.79 -4.19 -5.83
CA ASP A 106 -3.11 -2.77 -5.89
C ASP A 106 -3.06 -2.10 -4.51
N GLU A 107 -3.17 -0.77 -4.49
CA GLU A 107 -3.05 0.01 -3.25
C GLU A 107 -4.08 -0.38 -2.18
N HIS A 108 -5.31 -0.70 -2.60
CA HIS A 108 -6.40 -1.05 -1.69
C HIS A 108 -6.19 -2.44 -1.13
N GLU A 109 -5.78 -3.38 -1.98
CA GLU A 109 -5.38 -4.74 -1.58
C GLU A 109 -4.18 -4.69 -0.62
N GLN A 110 -3.14 -3.90 -0.90
CA GLN A 110 -2.00 -3.74 0.00
C GLN A 110 -2.40 -3.20 1.37
N ALA A 111 -3.30 -2.21 1.43
CA ALA A 111 -3.82 -1.69 2.68
C ALA A 111 -4.64 -2.75 3.45
N ALA A 112 -5.46 -3.55 2.74
CA ALA A 112 -6.20 -4.67 3.33
C ALA A 112 -5.27 -5.72 3.92
N LEU A 113 -4.23 -6.10 3.18
CA LEU A 113 -3.26 -7.09 3.63
C LEU A 113 -2.46 -6.58 4.84
N PHE A 114 -2.06 -5.31 4.83
CA PHE A 114 -1.41 -4.65 5.96
C PHE A 114 -2.26 -4.73 7.22
N TYR A 115 -3.55 -4.37 7.12
CA TYR A 115 -4.50 -4.44 8.24
C TYR A 115 -4.68 -5.86 8.76
N LEU A 116 -4.90 -6.83 7.87
CA LEU A 116 -5.16 -8.22 8.25
C LEU A 116 -4.00 -8.82 9.05
N VAL A 117 -2.76 -8.58 8.62
CA VAL A 117 -1.59 -9.14 9.29
C VAL A 117 -1.16 -8.29 10.49
N GLY A 118 -1.11 -6.97 10.33
CA GLY A 118 -0.60 -6.04 11.33
C GLY A 118 -1.54 -5.82 12.51
N ASP A 119 -2.81 -5.52 12.24
CA ASP A 119 -3.79 -5.13 13.26
C ASP A 119 -4.70 -6.30 13.66
N ALA A 120 -5.18 -7.09 12.69
CA ALA A 120 -6.06 -8.23 12.98
C ALA A 120 -5.30 -9.52 13.34
N GLY A 121 -3.98 -9.59 13.09
CA GLY A 121 -3.11 -10.67 13.53
C GLY A 121 -3.24 -11.98 12.74
N TYR A 122 -3.74 -11.93 11.52
CA TYR A 122 -3.79 -13.08 10.61
C TYR A 122 -2.39 -13.48 10.13
N SER A 123 -2.23 -14.76 9.79
CA SER A 123 -1.03 -15.19 9.05
C SER A 123 -1.06 -14.65 7.62
N LEU A 124 0.09 -14.46 6.98
CA LEU A 124 0.15 -13.99 5.58
C LEU A 124 -0.72 -14.84 4.64
N ALA A 125 -0.71 -16.16 4.80
CA ALA A 125 -1.53 -17.06 3.99
C ALA A 125 -3.03 -16.85 4.24
N ASP A 126 -3.44 -16.80 5.52
CA ASP A 126 -4.85 -16.58 5.87
C ASP A 126 -5.35 -15.18 5.48
N ALA A 127 -4.45 -14.20 5.43
CA ALA A 127 -4.74 -12.82 5.07
C ALA A 127 -4.91 -12.68 3.55
N LEU A 128 -4.06 -13.31 2.75
CA LEU A 128 -4.23 -13.34 1.29
C LEU A 128 -5.56 -13.99 0.88
N ASP A 129 -6.01 -15.02 1.60
CA ASP A 129 -7.31 -15.66 1.34
C ASP A 129 -8.52 -14.77 1.71
N LYS A 130 -8.34 -13.76 2.58
CA LYS A 130 -9.41 -12.88 3.10
C LYS A 130 -9.33 -11.44 2.62
N ILE A 131 -8.35 -11.11 1.79
CA ILE A 131 -8.07 -9.73 1.38
C ILE A 131 -9.31 -9.06 0.76
N ASP A 132 -10.07 -9.80 -0.05
CA ASP A 132 -11.31 -9.37 -0.70
C ASP A 132 -12.51 -9.23 0.27
N ASP A 133 -12.43 -9.83 1.46
CA ASP A 133 -13.49 -9.76 2.47
C ASP A 133 -13.40 -8.46 3.29
N VAL A 134 -12.30 -7.71 3.21
CA VAL A 134 -12.10 -6.46 3.96
C VAL A 134 -12.80 -5.29 3.27
N MET A 135 -13.74 -4.65 3.98
CA MET A 135 -14.42 -3.45 3.47
C MET A 135 -13.68 -2.19 3.90
N LEU A 136 -12.84 -1.69 2.99
CA LEU A 136 -11.92 -0.58 3.22
C LEU A 136 -12.34 0.70 2.48
N GLN A 137 -12.23 1.82 3.17
CA GLN A 137 -12.44 3.18 2.66
C GLN A 137 -11.22 4.04 3.01
N GLU A 138 -10.73 4.85 2.05
CA GLU A 138 -9.68 5.84 2.30
C GLU A 138 -10.30 7.03 3.04
N GLY A 139 -9.71 7.41 4.18
CA GLY A 139 -10.14 8.53 5.01
C GLY A 139 -10.20 8.19 6.49
N ALA A 140 -10.28 9.26 7.30
CA ALA A 140 -10.47 9.15 8.73
C ALA A 140 -11.85 8.55 9.05
N MET A 141 -11.92 7.78 10.13
CA MET A 141 -13.11 7.03 10.56
C MET A 141 -14.33 7.94 10.77
N GLU A 142 -14.11 9.16 11.25
CA GLU A 142 -15.18 10.14 11.46
C GLU A 142 -15.82 10.55 10.13
N ASP A 143 -15.00 10.89 9.13
CA ASP A 143 -15.47 11.32 7.81
C ASP A 143 -16.14 10.16 7.07
N VAL A 144 -15.48 8.99 7.03
CA VAL A 144 -16.00 7.76 6.41
C VAL A 144 -17.31 7.33 7.07
N GLY A 145 -17.36 7.38 8.40
CA GLY A 145 -18.53 7.00 9.16
C GLY A 145 -19.70 7.96 8.99
N GLU A 146 -19.44 9.28 8.95
CA GLU A 146 -20.47 10.26 8.65
C GLU A 146 -21.05 10.07 7.23
N GLU A 147 -20.18 9.87 6.23
CA GLU A 147 -20.60 9.59 4.85
C GLU A 147 -21.47 8.33 4.80
N MET A 148 -21.00 7.23 5.39
CA MET A 148 -21.74 5.97 5.43
C MET A 148 -23.08 6.10 6.17
N PHE A 149 -23.13 6.86 7.27
CA PHE A 149 -24.38 7.13 7.99
C PHE A 149 -25.40 7.85 7.12
N ASN A 150 -24.94 8.91 6.44
CA ASN A 150 -25.75 9.77 5.61
C ASN A 150 -26.28 9.03 4.37
N GLU A 151 -25.47 8.17 3.76
CA GLU A 151 -25.86 7.43 2.56
C GLU A 151 -26.77 6.24 2.88
N LEU A 152 -26.42 5.44 3.91
CA LEU A 152 -27.07 4.15 4.14
C LEU A 152 -28.25 4.21 5.11
N TYR A 153 -28.29 5.14 6.06
CA TYR A 153 -29.30 5.11 7.14
C TYR A 153 -30.19 6.35 7.17
N LEU A 154 -29.70 7.50 6.73
CA LEU A 154 -30.45 8.76 6.84
C LEU A 154 -31.79 8.72 6.08
N HIS A 155 -31.84 8.02 4.95
CA HIS A 155 -33.05 7.87 4.15
C HIS A 155 -34.14 7.02 4.82
N GLU A 156 -33.79 6.18 5.80
CA GLU A 156 -34.75 5.39 6.59
C GLU A 156 -35.37 6.21 7.73
N VAL A 157 -34.71 7.29 8.15
CA VAL A 157 -35.19 8.16 9.22
C VAL A 157 -36.10 9.25 8.62
N PRO A 158 -37.28 9.54 9.21
CA PRO A 158 -38.10 10.67 8.80
C PRO A 158 -37.34 11.99 8.82
N GLU A 159 -37.43 12.78 7.74
CA GLU A 159 -36.64 14.02 7.53
C GLU A 159 -36.73 15.02 8.70
N HIS A 160 -37.90 15.15 9.33
CA HIS A 160 -38.10 16.04 10.48
C HIS A 160 -37.30 15.63 11.74
N LEU A 161 -36.72 14.43 11.77
CA LEU A 161 -35.87 13.94 12.84
C LEU A 161 -34.37 14.05 12.52
N HIS A 162 -33.99 14.33 11.27
CA HIS A 162 -32.58 14.37 10.85
C HIS A 162 -31.73 15.35 11.68
N ALA A 163 -32.30 16.52 12.02
CA ALA A 163 -31.62 17.54 12.82
C ALA A 163 -31.35 17.12 14.29
N TYR A 164 -31.84 15.96 14.73
CA TYR A 164 -31.63 15.42 16.08
C TYR A 164 -30.67 14.21 16.10
N LEU A 165 -30.20 13.76 14.94
CA LEU A 165 -29.23 12.67 14.84
C LEU A 165 -27.81 13.23 15.02
N ASP A 166 -26.97 12.43 15.66
CA ASP A 166 -25.56 12.74 15.93
C ASP A 166 -24.73 11.60 15.35
N SER A 167 -24.26 11.78 14.11
CA SER A 167 -23.47 10.79 13.36
C SER A 167 -22.18 10.47 14.10
N SER A 168 -21.50 11.47 14.67
CA SER A 168 -20.27 11.29 15.46
C SER A 168 -20.44 10.30 16.61
N ARG A 169 -21.59 10.36 17.31
CA ARG A 169 -21.89 9.36 18.36
C ARG A 169 -22.08 7.96 17.80
N TRP A 170 -22.75 7.84 16.65
CA TRP A 170 -22.93 6.56 15.98
C TRP A 170 -21.60 5.97 15.54
N VAL A 171 -20.72 6.77 14.92
CA VAL A 171 -19.37 6.34 14.54
C VAL A 171 -18.58 5.87 15.77
N ASN A 172 -18.64 6.62 16.87
CA ASN A 172 -17.98 6.21 18.11
C ASN A 172 -18.54 4.90 18.68
N ASP A 173 -19.85 4.65 18.57
CA ASP A 173 -20.45 3.38 18.97
C ASP A 173 -19.96 2.22 18.07
N CYS A 174 -19.90 2.42 16.75
CA CYS A 174 -19.32 1.45 15.79
C CYS A 174 -17.86 1.12 16.13
N ARG A 175 -17.05 2.13 16.44
CA ARG A 175 -15.67 1.94 16.89
C ARG A 175 -15.57 1.12 18.18
N LEU A 176 -16.42 1.42 19.17
CA LEU A 176 -16.41 0.71 20.47
C LEU A 176 -16.87 -0.74 20.37
N ASN A 177 -17.77 -1.03 19.43
CA ASN A 177 -18.22 -2.40 19.15
C ASN A 177 -17.21 -3.21 18.33
N GLY A 178 -16.21 -2.54 17.76
CA GLY A 178 -15.24 -3.15 16.83
C GLY A 178 -15.80 -3.32 15.42
N ASP A 179 -16.92 -2.68 15.08
CA ASP A 179 -17.45 -2.68 13.72
C ASP A 179 -16.52 -1.88 12.80
N PHE A 180 -15.99 -0.75 13.32
CA PHE A 180 -15.03 0.10 12.63
C PHE A 180 -13.63 0.01 13.24
N SER A 181 -12.61 0.00 12.39
CA SER A 181 -11.21 0.11 12.77
C SER A 181 -10.49 1.09 11.86
N GLU A 182 -9.61 1.92 12.42
CA GLU A 182 -8.80 2.88 11.67
C GLU A 182 -7.32 2.53 11.83
N PHE A 183 -6.58 2.65 10.74
CA PHE A 183 -5.13 2.49 10.71
C PHE A 183 -4.53 3.45 9.67
N GLN A 184 -3.21 3.62 9.73
CA GLN A 184 -2.47 4.43 8.77
C GLN A 184 -1.53 3.54 7.96
N PHE A 185 -1.57 3.69 6.65
CA PHE A 185 -0.73 2.97 5.70
C PHE A 185 -0.38 3.87 4.52
N ASP A 186 0.90 3.88 4.12
CA ASP A 186 1.43 4.71 3.04
C ASP A 186 1.02 6.20 3.12
N HIS A 187 1.11 6.77 4.33
CA HIS A 187 0.74 8.16 4.65
C HIS A 187 -0.74 8.51 4.45
N LYS A 188 -1.60 7.50 4.32
CA LYS A 188 -3.05 7.65 4.22
C LYS A 188 -3.72 7.01 5.42
N ASP A 189 -4.82 7.63 5.85
CA ASP A 189 -5.70 7.04 6.86
C ASP A 189 -6.70 6.13 6.14
N TRP A 190 -6.91 4.96 6.72
CA TRP A 190 -7.79 3.93 6.18
C TRP A 190 -8.78 3.50 7.25
N THR A 191 -10.03 3.32 6.86
CA THR A 191 -11.10 2.86 7.74
C THR A 191 -11.67 1.54 7.23
N VAL A 192 -11.58 0.51 8.07
CA VAL A 192 -12.26 -0.78 7.90
C VAL A 192 -13.66 -0.66 8.48
N THR A 193 -14.69 -0.99 7.71
CA THR A 193 -16.10 -0.82 8.09
C THR A 193 -16.80 -2.13 8.49
N ASN A 194 -16.10 -3.26 8.40
CA ASN A 194 -16.60 -4.59 8.76
C ASN A 194 -15.64 -5.34 9.70
N ALA A 195 -14.87 -4.65 10.55
CA ALA A 195 -13.76 -5.23 11.31
C ALA A 195 -14.14 -6.43 12.20
N ASN A 196 -15.33 -6.43 12.81
CA ASN A 196 -15.86 -7.54 13.62
C ASN A 196 -16.35 -8.75 12.78
N GLY A 197 -16.50 -8.57 11.47
CA GLY A 197 -17.07 -9.57 10.55
C GLY A 197 -16.03 -10.37 9.77
N ILE A 198 -14.73 -10.10 9.98
CA ILE A 198 -13.59 -10.67 9.24
C ILE A 198 -13.08 -11.95 9.90
#